data_AF-A0AAV2SZE1-F1
#
_entry.id   AF-A0AAV2SZE1-F1
#
_cell.length_a   1.000
_cell.length_b   1.000
_cell.length_c   1.000
_cell.angle_alpha   90.00
_cell.angle_beta   90.00
_cell.angle_gamma   90.00
#
_symmetry.space_group_name_H-M   'P 1'
#
loop_
_entity.id
_entity.type
_entity.pdbx_description
1 polymer ?
#
loop_
_entity_poly.entity_id
_entity_poly.type
_entity_poly.pdbx_seq_one_letter_code
_entity_poly.pdbx_strand_id
1 'polypeptide(L)'
;AKLEAYGIRGNLLKWMEAFLTGRSQRVVIKGVLSESLPVWSGVPQGSVLGPLLFLIFINDLLDEVDSSGSLFADDSKLFRKINCPHDQLTLQNDLAKLQDWSRKWLLEFNEKKCKVMHIGRLNLKHDYHINNTVLVETKEEKRLGCVYYT
;
A
#
# COMPACT_ATOMS: atom_id res chain seq x y z
N ALA A 1 8.30 16.27 5.38
CA ALA A 1 7.47 15.41 6.27
C ALA A 1 8.05 14.01 6.49
N LYS A 2 7.77 12.98 5.66
CA LYS A 2 8.26 11.60 5.93
C LYS A 2 9.79 11.51 5.90
N LEU A 3 10.46 12.04 4.87
CA LEU A 3 11.93 12.03 4.79
C LEU A 3 12.60 12.64 6.04
N GLU A 4 12.08 13.78 6.50
CA GLU A 4 12.58 14.44 7.72
C GLU A 4 12.31 13.64 8.99
N ALA A 5 11.16 12.97 9.10
CA ALA A 5 10.85 12.06 10.21
C ALA A 5 11.82 10.87 10.27
N TYR A 6 12.31 10.40 9.12
CA TYR A 6 13.41 9.43 9.03
C TYR A 6 14.80 10.04 9.24
N GLY A 7 14.89 11.31 9.65
CA GLY A 7 16.14 11.99 9.95
C GLY A 7 16.90 12.55 8.75
N ILE A 8 16.34 12.47 7.53
CA ILE A 8 16.98 13.02 6.32
C ILE A 8 16.83 14.54 6.35
N ARG A 9 17.96 15.26 6.37
CA ARG A 9 18.01 16.71 6.57
C ARG A 9 19.06 17.38 5.67
N GLY A 10 19.08 18.72 5.68
CA GLY A 10 20.10 19.52 5.03
C GLY A 10 20.11 19.38 3.51
N ASN A 11 21.30 19.32 2.91
CA ASN A 11 21.46 19.30 1.45
C ASN A 11 20.87 18.03 0.81
N LEU A 12 20.90 16.90 1.51
CA LEU A 12 20.33 15.66 1.00
C LEU A 12 18.80 15.77 0.86
N LEU A 13 18.13 16.35 1.86
CA LEU A 13 16.69 16.61 1.81
C LEU A 13 16.33 17.54 0.64
N LYS A 14 17.04 18.67 0.51
CA LYS A 14 16.83 19.62 -0.59
C LYS A 14 17.02 18.96 -1.96
N TRP A 15 18.01 18.08 -2.08
CA TRP A 15 18.25 17.34 -3.31
C TRP A 15 17.10 16.35 -3.61
N MET A 16 16.58 15.64 -2.61
CA MET A 16 15.42 14.75 -2.79
C MET A 16 14.13 15.52 -3.12
N GLU A 17 13.93 16.70 -2.54
CA GLU A 17 12.82 17.59 -2.90
C GLU A 17 12.93 18.04 -4.35
N ALA A 18 14.12 18.47 -4.79
CA ALA A 18 14.38 18.83 -6.19
C ALA A 18 14.19 17.65 -7.14
N PHE A 19 14.53 16.43 -6.71
CA PHE A 19 14.30 15.21 -7.48
C PHE A 19 12.81 14.88 -7.69
N LEU A 20 11.95 15.24 -6.73
CA LEU A 20 10.52 14.93 -6.77
C LEU A 20 9.65 16.03 -7.38
N THR A 21 10.12 17.27 -7.41
CA THR A 21 9.36 18.46 -7.81
C THR A 21 9.76 19.00 -9.18
N GLY A 22 8.93 19.86 -9.78
CA GLY A 22 9.24 20.52 -11.06
C GLY A 22 9.35 19.58 -12.26
N ARG A 23 8.75 18.39 -12.19
CA ARG A 23 8.83 17.36 -13.24
C ARG A 23 7.72 17.53 -14.28
N SER A 24 8.02 17.13 -15.51
CA SER A 24 7.05 16.99 -16.59
C SER A 24 7.28 15.70 -17.37
N GLN A 25 6.23 15.18 -18.02
CA GLN A 25 6.25 13.97 -18.82
C GLN A 25 5.64 14.21 -20.21
N ARG A 26 6.10 13.44 -21.19
CA ARG A 26 5.55 13.35 -22.55
C ARG A 26 5.79 11.95 -23.10
N VAL A 27 4.98 11.53 -24.06
CA VAL A 27 5.09 10.19 -24.66
C VAL A 27 5.54 10.28 -26.12
N VAL A 28 6.21 9.23 -26.61
CA VAL A 28 6.60 9.08 -28.01
C VAL A 28 5.93 7.83 -28.56
N ILE A 29 5.15 7.97 -29.63
CA ILE A 29 4.54 6.85 -30.34
C ILE A 29 4.91 6.97 -31.81
N LYS A 30 5.62 5.96 -32.35
CA LYS A 30 6.06 5.93 -33.75
C LYS A 30 6.82 7.21 -34.17
N GLY A 31 7.64 7.77 -33.27
CA GLY A 31 8.43 8.98 -33.52
C GLY A 31 7.67 10.30 -33.33
N VAL A 32 6.36 10.28 -33.05
CA VAL A 32 5.57 11.48 -32.77
C VAL A 32 5.53 11.72 -31.26
N LEU A 33 5.84 12.97 -30.86
CA LEU A 33 5.84 13.43 -29.47
C LEU A 33 4.47 14.02 -29.08
N SER A 34 4.01 13.74 -27.86
CA SER A 34 2.90 14.47 -27.24
C SER A 34 3.35 15.84 -26.72
N GLU A 35 2.38 16.66 -26.33
CA GLU A 35 2.62 17.81 -25.46
C GLU A 35 3.22 17.37 -24.12
N SER A 36 3.96 18.29 -23.48
CA SER A 36 4.55 18.08 -22.17
C SER A 36 3.57 18.46 -21.08
N LEU A 37 3.31 17.54 -20.14
CA LEU A 37 2.41 17.76 -19.01
C LEU A 37 3.17 17.70 -17.69
N PRO A 38 2.82 18.53 -16.70
CA PRO A 38 3.44 18.47 -15.38
C PRO A 38 3.10 17.16 -14.67
N VAL A 39 4.05 16.68 -13.85
CA VAL A 39 3.88 15.51 -12.98
C VAL A 39 3.74 15.99 -11.54
N TRP A 40 2.52 15.92 -11.01
CA TRP A 40 2.20 16.44 -9.68
C TRP A 40 2.55 15.47 -8.54
N SER A 41 2.60 14.17 -8.81
CA SER A 41 2.77 13.14 -7.77
C SER A 41 3.59 11.94 -8.26
N GLY A 42 3.95 11.07 -7.32
CA GLY A 42 4.72 9.84 -7.57
C GLY A 42 6.21 10.08 -7.70
N VAL A 43 6.96 9.01 -7.98
CA VAL A 43 8.41 9.03 -8.18
C VAL A 43 8.73 8.87 -9.68
N PRO A 44 9.90 9.33 -10.16
CA PRO A 44 10.31 9.07 -11.53
C PRO A 44 10.42 7.56 -11.81
N GLN A 45 9.58 7.05 -12.71
CA GLN A 45 9.61 5.64 -13.09
C GLN A 45 10.93 5.31 -13.80
N GLY A 46 11.52 4.14 -13.49
CA GLY A 46 12.82 3.73 -14.02
C GLY A 46 14.02 4.35 -13.31
N SER A 47 13.80 5.23 -12.32
CA SER A 47 14.88 5.71 -11.47
C SER A 47 15.29 4.68 -10.41
N VAL A 48 16.58 4.68 -10.06
CA VAL A 48 17.12 3.84 -8.97
C VAL A 48 16.52 4.23 -7.62
N LEU A 49 16.25 5.52 -7.42
CA LEU A 49 15.79 6.05 -6.15
C LEU A 49 14.27 5.91 -5.94
N GLY A 50 13.49 5.81 -7.02
CA GLY A 50 12.03 5.74 -6.95
C GLY A 50 11.51 4.64 -6.01
N PRO A 51 11.96 3.37 -6.16
CA PRO A 51 11.55 2.30 -5.26
C PRO A 51 11.87 2.56 -3.79
N LEU A 52 13.06 3.11 -3.48
CA LEU A 52 13.44 3.43 -2.10
C LEU A 52 12.53 4.52 -1.51
N LEU A 53 12.25 5.58 -2.27
CA LEU A 53 11.36 6.66 -1.83
C LEU A 53 9.93 6.16 -1.62
N PHE A 54 9.46 5.23 -2.47
CA PHE A 54 8.17 4.60 -2.28
C PHE A 54 8.13 3.76 -1.00
N LEU A 55 9.16 2.97 -0.72
CA LEU A 55 9.26 2.20 0.52
C LEU A 55 9.23 3.12 1.75
N ILE A 56 10.03 4.19 1.77
CA ILE A 56 10.01 5.20 2.84
C ILE A 56 8.60 5.81 2.99
N PHE A 57 7.91 6.01 1.87
CA PHE A 57 6.56 6.57 1.87
C PHE A 57 5.52 5.64 2.49
N ILE A 58 5.60 4.32 2.29
CA ILE A 58 4.60 3.37 2.81
C ILE A 58 4.97 2.77 4.16
N ASN A 59 6.19 2.99 4.66
CA ASN A 59 6.74 2.21 5.78
C ASN A 59 5.97 2.37 7.10
N ASP A 60 5.26 3.49 7.29
CA ASP A 60 4.40 3.76 8.46
C ASP A 60 2.96 3.21 8.31
N LEU A 61 2.63 2.54 7.19
CA LEU A 61 1.28 2.01 6.94
C LEU A 61 0.83 1.02 8.02
N LEU A 62 1.74 0.18 8.50
CA LEU A 62 1.45 -0.86 9.50
C LEU A 62 1.56 -0.35 10.95
N ASP A 63 2.05 0.87 11.16
CA ASP A 63 2.12 1.44 12.51
C ASP A 63 0.74 1.84 13.03
N GLU A 64 -0.25 1.95 12.13
CA GLU A 64 -1.64 2.33 12.45
C GLU A 64 -2.48 1.16 12.97
N VAL A 65 -2.02 -0.10 12.83
CA VAL A 65 -2.86 -1.29 13.03
C VAL A 65 -2.38 -2.14 14.21
N ASP A 66 -3.34 -2.82 14.86
CA ASP A 66 -3.06 -3.73 15.98
C ASP A 66 -2.72 -5.16 15.51
N SER A 67 -2.95 -5.46 14.22
CA SER A 67 -2.72 -6.78 13.62
C SER A 67 -1.28 -6.93 13.15
N SER A 68 -0.84 -8.18 13.03
CA SER A 68 0.42 -8.46 12.33
C SER A 68 0.27 -8.13 10.86
N GLY A 69 1.18 -7.33 10.31
CA GLY A 69 1.16 -6.94 8.90
C GLY A 69 2.44 -7.33 8.17
N SER A 70 2.39 -7.26 6.84
CA SER A 70 3.58 -7.38 6.01
C SER A 70 3.43 -6.56 4.72
N LEU A 71 4.47 -5.81 4.37
CA LEU A 71 4.55 -5.00 3.16
C LEU A 71 5.55 -5.59 2.18
N PHE A 72 5.23 -5.54 0.89
CA PHE A 72 6.20 -5.81 -0.17
C PHE A 72 5.82 -5.00 -1.42
N ALA A 73 6.66 -4.04 -1.78
CA ALA A 73 6.33 -3.09 -2.85
C ALA A 73 4.91 -2.51 -2.62
N ASP A 74 4.02 -2.61 -3.60
CA ASP A 74 2.63 -2.15 -3.53
C ASP A 74 1.68 -3.13 -2.82
N ASP A 75 2.11 -4.37 -2.54
CA ASP A 75 1.30 -5.35 -1.84
C ASP A 75 1.41 -5.20 -0.31
N SER A 76 0.27 -5.16 0.36
CA SER A 76 0.16 -5.21 1.81
C SER A 76 -0.70 -6.37 2.25
N LYS A 77 -0.36 -6.99 3.39
CA LYS A 77 -1.11 -8.09 3.99
C LYS A 77 -1.28 -7.86 5.47
N LEU A 78 -2.46 -8.24 5.97
CA LEU A 78 -2.83 -8.15 7.37
C LEU A 78 -3.25 -9.53 7.86
N PHE A 79 -2.79 -9.92 9.04
CA PHE A 79 -3.03 -11.24 9.63
C PHE A 79 -3.41 -11.09 11.10
N ARG A 80 -4.50 -11.74 11.49
CA ARG A 80 -4.89 -11.88 12.89
C ARG A 80 -5.49 -13.26 13.13
N LYS A 81 -5.14 -13.86 14.27
CA LYS A 81 -5.80 -15.06 14.77
C LYS A 81 -7.16 -14.66 15.36
N ILE A 82 -8.23 -15.31 14.90
CA ILE A 82 -9.59 -15.04 15.37
C ILE A 82 -10.02 -16.15 16.32
N ASN A 83 -10.09 -15.88 17.63
CA ASN A 83 -10.58 -16.82 18.65
C ASN A 83 -11.94 -16.38 19.20
N CYS A 84 -12.24 -15.08 19.15
CA CYS A 84 -13.47 -14.51 19.66
C CYS A 84 -14.01 -13.39 18.76
N PRO A 85 -15.28 -12.94 18.94
CA PRO A 85 -15.85 -11.85 18.16
C PRO A 85 -15.07 -10.53 18.26
N HIS A 86 -14.39 -10.29 19.38
CA HIS A 86 -13.55 -9.12 19.55
C HIS A 86 -12.37 -9.11 18.56
N ASP A 87 -11.71 -10.26 18.34
CA ASP A 87 -10.60 -10.36 17.39
C ASP A 87 -11.03 -10.03 15.95
N GLN A 88 -12.24 -10.46 15.57
CA GLN A 88 -12.85 -10.15 14.28
C GLN A 88 -13.09 -8.64 14.14
N LEU A 89 -13.68 -8.02 15.17
CA LEU A 89 -13.93 -6.58 15.17
C LEU A 89 -12.62 -5.79 15.10
N THR A 90 -11.57 -6.20 15.81
CA THR A 90 -10.27 -5.55 15.74
C THR A 90 -9.69 -5.64 14.33
N LEU A 91 -9.83 -6.77 13.63
CA LEU A 91 -9.35 -6.88 12.25
C LEU A 91 -10.14 -5.97 11.30
N GLN A 92 -11.46 -5.87 11.47
CA GLN A 92 -12.28 -4.93 10.71
C GLN A 92 -11.92 -3.46 11.01
N ASN A 93 -11.63 -3.13 12.27
CA ASN A 93 -11.19 -1.79 12.66
C ASN A 93 -9.82 -1.46 12.07
N ASP A 94 -8.87 -2.40 12.06
CA ASP A 94 -7.58 -2.20 11.41
C ASP A 94 -7.73 -1.91 9.92
N LEU A 95 -8.66 -2.58 9.22
CA LEU A 95 -8.98 -2.25 7.81
C LEU A 95 -9.51 -0.82 7.65
N ALA A 96 -10.30 -0.32 8.61
CA ALA A 96 -10.76 1.07 8.60
C ALA A 96 -9.61 2.06 8.84
N LYS A 97 -8.72 1.79 9.79
CA LYS A 97 -7.53 2.62 10.04
C LYS A 97 -6.62 2.69 8.80
N LEU A 98 -6.43 1.57 8.09
CA LEU A 98 -5.69 1.56 6.83
C LEU A 98 -6.37 2.41 5.75
N GLN A 99 -7.71 2.45 5.71
CA GLN A 99 -8.42 3.36 4.79
C GLN A 99 -8.23 4.83 5.15
N ASP A 100 -8.23 5.17 6.44
CA ASP A 100 -7.96 6.54 6.87
C ASP A 100 -6.54 6.96 6.50
N TRP A 101 -5.57 6.06 6.70
CA TRP A 101 -4.19 6.28 6.24
C TRP A 101 -4.13 6.47 4.72
N SER A 102 -4.82 5.63 3.95
CA SER A 102 -4.77 5.69 2.48
C SER A 102 -5.37 6.99 1.93
N ARG A 103 -6.47 7.46 2.53
CA ARG A 103 -7.07 8.78 2.23
C ARG A 103 -6.12 9.92 2.59
N LYS A 104 -5.52 9.89 3.79
CA LYS A 104 -4.58 10.92 4.26
C LYS A 104 -3.38 11.05 3.33
N TRP A 105 -2.87 9.94 2.80
CA TRP A 105 -1.68 9.90 1.96
C TRP A 105 -1.97 9.83 0.46
N LEU A 106 -3.24 9.89 0.05
CA LEU A 106 -3.68 9.83 -1.35
C LEU A 106 -3.17 8.58 -2.08
N LEU A 107 -3.11 7.45 -1.37
CA LEU A 107 -2.65 6.15 -1.89
C LEU A 107 -3.73 5.10 -1.64
N GLU A 108 -4.85 5.22 -2.35
CA GLU A 108 -6.03 4.38 -2.18
C GLU A 108 -5.77 2.90 -2.50
N PHE A 109 -6.38 2.01 -1.72
CA PHE A 109 -6.35 0.58 -2.00
C PHE A 109 -7.21 0.22 -3.20
N ASN A 110 -6.76 -0.73 -4.00
CA ASN A 110 -7.59 -1.34 -5.02
C ASN A 110 -8.51 -2.40 -4.39
N GLU A 111 -9.63 -1.95 -3.83
CA GLU A 111 -10.62 -2.79 -3.14
C GLU A 111 -11.00 -4.06 -3.90
N LYS A 112 -11.14 -3.94 -5.24
CA LYS A 112 -11.52 -5.06 -6.11
C LYS A 112 -10.45 -6.15 -6.21
N LYS A 113 -9.20 -5.81 -5.91
CA LYS A 113 -8.08 -6.76 -5.87
C LYS A 113 -7.81 -7.28 -4.46
N CYS A 114 -8.32 -6.61 -3.42
CA CYS A 114 -8.21 -7.07 -2.05
C CYS A 114 -9.07 -8.31 -1.82
N LYS A 115 -8.54 -9.29 -1.10
CA LYS A 115 -9.20 -10.56 -0.81
C LYS A 115 -8.99 -10.93 0.65
N VAL A 116 -9.89 -11.76 1.17
CA VAL A 116 -9.73 -12.39 2.49
C VAL A 116 -9.46 -13.88 2.31
N MET A 117 -8.48 -14.40 3.05
CA MET A 117 -8.17 -15.83 3.10
C MET A 117 -8.41 -16.33 4.53
N HIS A 118 -9.31 -17.30 4.68
CA HIS A 118 -9.66 -17.88 5.98
C HIS A 118 -8.84 -19.14 6.24
N ILE A 119 -7.90 -19.06 7.19
CA ILE A 119 -7.04 -20.19 7.55
C ILE A 119 -7.57 -20.85 8.84
N GLY A 120 -7.65 -22.19 8.83
CA GLY A 120 -7.96 -23.02 10.00
C GLY A 120 -9.38 -23.61 9.99
N ARG A 121 -9.50 -24.83 10.53
CA ARG A 121 -10.75 -25.63 10.48
C ARG A 121 -11.92 -25.04 11.28
N LEU A 122 -11.63 -24.25 12.31
CA LEU A 122 -12.62 -23.63 13.19
C LEU A 122 -12.92 -22.17 12.82
N ASN A 123 -12.47 -21.71 11.64
CA ASN A 123 -12.69 -20.34 11.19
C ASN A 123 -14.16 -20.15 10.80
N LEU A 124 -14.83 -19.18 11.43
CA LEU A 124 -16.25 -18.86 11.18
C LEU A 124 -16.49 -18.11 9.86
N LYS A 125 -15.44 -17.77 9.12
CA LYS A 125 -15.50 -17.08 7.81
C LYS A 125 -16.30 -15.77 7.85
N HIS A 126 -15.95 -14.91 8.79
CA HIS A 126 -16.56 -13.59 8.89
C HIS A 126 -16.28 -12.73 7.66
N ASP A 127 -17.28 -11.94 7.26
CA ASP A 127 -17.11 -10.94 6.21
C ASP A 127 -16.28 -9.76 6.72
N TYR A 128 -15.46 -9.22 5.81
CA TYR A 128 -14.66 -8.01 6.04
C TYR A 128 -14.88 -7.02 4.92
N HIS A 129 -14.81 -5.74 5.26
CA HIS A 129 -15.09 -4.64 4.33
C HIS A 129 -13.89 -3.72 4.20
N ILE A 130 -13.60 -3.31 2.96
CA ILE A 130 -12.79 -2.13 2.68
C ILE A 130 -13.68 -1.09 2.01
N ASN A 131 -13.78 0.10 2.61
CA ASN A 131 -14.79 1.10 2.30
C ASN A 131 -16.19 0.45 2.31
N ASN A 132 -16.91 0.48 1.18
CA ASN A 132 -18.22 -0.15 1.04
C ASN A 132 -18.18 -1.51 0.32
N THR A 133 -16.97 -2.03 0.04
CA THR A 133 -16.77 -3.28 -0.70
C THR A 133 -16.50 -4.42 0.28
N VAL A 134 -17.32 -5.48 0.19
CA VAL A 134 -17.04 -6.76 0.88
C VAL A 134 -15.85 -7.43 0.21
N LEU A 135 -14.86 -7.84 0.99
CA LEU A 135 -13.70 -8.57 0.49
C LEU A 135 -14.11 -9.97 0.04
N VAL A 136 -13.67 -10.33 -1.17
CA VAL A 136 -13.97 -11.65 -1.74
C VAL A 136 -13.11 -12.71 -1.05
N GLU A 137 -13.73 -13.81 -0.61
CA GLU A 137 -13.02 -14.98 -0.08
C GLU A 137 -12.13 -15.60 -1.17
N THR A 138 -10.93 -16.00 -0.78
CA THR A 138 -10.04 -16.78 -1.64
C THR A 138 -9.43 -17.97 -0.91
N LYS A 139 -9.26 -19.07 -1.67
CA LYS A 139 -8.60 -20.29 -1.20
C LYS A 139 -7.13 -20.37 -1.61
N GLU A 140 -6.69 -19.44 -2.44
CA GLU A 140 -5.34 -19.40 -3.00
C GLU A 140 -4.81 -17.98 -2.98
N GLU A 141 -3.59 -17.82 -2.48
CA GLU A 141 -2.89 -16.55 -2.47
C GLU A 141 -1.45 -16.77 -2.92
N LYS A 142 -1.04 -16.06 -3.98
CA LYS A 142 0.33 -16.12 -4.51
C LYS A 142 1.14 -14.97 -3.94
N ARG A 143 2.34 -15.27 -3.42
CA ARG A 143 3.25 -14.25 -2.88
C ARG A 143 4.70 -14.64 -3.15
N LEU A 144 5.46 -13.76 -3.78
CA LEU A 144 6.92 -13.92 -3.97
C LEU A 144 7.34 -15.30 -4.55
N GLY A 145 6.51 -15.85 -5.45
CA GLY A 145 6.74 -17.17 -6.03
C GLY A 145 6.22 -18.35 -5.21
N CYS A 146 5.75 -18.14 -3.99
CA CYS A 146 5.06 -19.13 -3.17
C CYS A 146 3.54 -19.05 -3.37
N VAL A 147 2.86 -20.18 -3.23
CA VAL A 147 1.39 -20.24 -3.25
C VAL A 147 0.90 -20.81 -1.91
N TYR A 148 -0.02 -20.09 -1.28
CA TYR A 148 -0.66 -20.47 -0.02
C TYR A 148 -2.06 -20.97 -0.32
N TYR A 149 -2.44 -22.07 0.34
CA TYR A 149 -3.75 -22.69 0.20
C TYR A 149 -4.43 -22.86 1.56
N THR A 150 -5.75 -22.88 1.56
CA THR A 150 -6.60 -23.15 2.74
C THR A 150 -7.58 -24.28 2.50
#